data_AF-T0Y6V9-F1
#
_entry.id   AF-T0Y6V9-F1
#
_cell.length_a   1.000
_cell.length_b   1.000
_cell.length_c   1.000
_cell.angle_alpha   90.00
_cell.angle_beta   90.00
_cell.angle_gamma   90.00
#
_symmetry.space_group_name_H-M   'P 1'
#
loop_
_entity.id
_entity.type
_entity.pdbx_description
1 polymer ?
#
loop_
_entity_poly.entity_id
_entity_poly.type
_entity_poly.pdbx_seq_one_letter_code
_entity_poly.pdbx_strand_id
1 'polypeptide(L)'
;LNYRYIDLRRIQSTAIFRIESTILNSFRDNMHQKGFNEIRPSSIVAEATEGGAELFEVKYFEEKAFLAQSPQLYKQLAVIGGLDKVFMVMPVYRAEKSNDTYHINEITQMDIEMGFADHNDAMDMLEETLKRIIGDIKKNNVRELEELNVKLEVPDVKRVSYEEAVESLKA
;
A
#
# COMPACT_ATOMS: atom_id res chain seq x y z
N LEU A 1 8.82 21.11 -0.26
CA LEU A 1 8.35 20.42 -1.50
C LEU A 1 8.80 21.15 -2.77
N ASN A 2 8.60 22.47 -2.89
CA ASN A 2 8.92 23.25 -4.12
C ASN A 2 10.35 23.06 -4.68
N TYR A 3 11.35 22.82 -3.83
CA TYR A 3 12.74 22.59 -4.23
C TYR A 3 13.22 21.18 -3.84
N ARG A 4 12.41 20.14 -4.14
CA ARG A 4 12.69 18.76 -3.73
C ARG A 4 14.07 18.27 -4.18
N TYR A 5 14.56 18.69 -5.34
CA TYR A 5 15.90 18.36 -5.84
C TYR A 5 17.05 18.90 -4.96
N ILE A 6 16.85 20.01 -4.25
CA ILE A 6 17.82 20.52 -3.26
C ILE A 6 17.67 19.74 -1.96
N ASP A 7 16.43 19.55 -1.51
CA ASP A 7 16.13 18.84 -0.26
C ASP A 7 16.65 17.39 -0.28
N LEU A 8 16.58 16.72 -1.42
CA LEU A 8 17.12 15.38 -1.65
C LEU A 8 18.65 15.27 -1.45
N ARG A 9 19.37 16.39 -1.34
CA ARG A 9 20.80 16.39 -0.98
C ARG A 9 21.03 16.28 0.52
N ARG A 10 19.99 16.48 1.33
CA ARG A 10 20.06 16.28 2.79
C ARG A 10 20.00 14.81 3.10
N ILE A 11 20.90 14.38 3.97
CA ILE A 11 21.07 13.00 4.39
C ILE A 11 19.73 12.39 4.88
N GLN A 12 18.99 13.11 5.72
CA GLN A 12 17.70 12.63 6.24
C GLN A 12 16.65 12.43 5.13
N SER A 13 16.56 13.35 4.17
CA SER A 13 15.59 13.25 3.07
C SER A 13 15.92 12.08 2.15
N THR A 14 17.21 11.87 1.83
CA THR A 14 17.64 10.70 1.04
C THR A 14 17.38 9.38 1.78
N ALA A 15 17.59 9.36 3.10
CA ALA A 15 17.39 8.17 3.92
C ALA A 15 15.94 7.65 3.85
N ILE A 16 14.96 8.56 3.90
CA ILE A 16 13.53 8.21 3.77
C ILE A 16 13.25 7.48 2.45
N PHE A 17 13.74 7.99 1.31
CA PHE A 17 13.50 7.37 0.01
C PHE A 17 14.24 6.04 -0.18
N ARG A 18 15.40 5.86 0.45
CA ARG A 18 16.12 4.57 0.41
C ARG A 18 15.38 3.51 1.22
N ILE A 19 14.83 3.88 2.37
CA ILE A 19 13.95 3.01 3.16
C ILE A 19 12.69 2.68 2.36
N GLU A 20 12.05 3.66 1.72
CA GLU A 20 10.89 3.45 0.84
C GLU A 20 11.20 2.46 -0.29
N SER A 21 12.34 2.61 -0.96
CA SER A 21 12.79 1.65 -1.97
C SER A 21 12.95 0.24 -1.40
N THR A 22 13.42 0.12 -0.15
CA THR A 22 13.57 -1.17 0.53
C THR A 22 12.21 -1.78 0.89
N ILE A 23 11.24 -0.96 1.32
CA ILE A 23 9.86 -1.40 1.57
C ILE A 23 9.27 -2.04 0.32
N LEU A 24 9.33 -1.34 -0.81
CA LEU A 24 8.73 -1.81 -2.06
C LEU A 24 9.41 -3.09 -2.58
N ASN A 25 10.74 -3.19 -2.47
CA ASN A 25 11.47 -4.39 -2.90
C ASN A 25 11.18 -5.57 -1.97
N SER A 26 11.21 -5.37 -0.65
CA SER A 26 10.90 -6.41 0.34
C SER A 26 9.49 -6.95 0.17
N PHE A 27 8.50 -6.08 -0.09
CA PHE A 27 7.14 -6.49 -0.41
C PHE A 27 7.10 -7.40 -1.65
N ARG A 28 7.67 -6.96 -2.78
CA ARG A 28 7.70 -7.75 -4.02
C ARG A 28 8.41 -9.09 -3.83
N ASP A 29 9.56 -9.09 -3.18
CA ASP A 29 10.33 -10.29 -2.90
C ASP A 29 9.53 -11.27 -2.04
N ASN A 30 8.84 -10.78 -1.01
CA ASN A 30 7.97 -11.61 -0.17
C ASN A 30 6.82 -12.23 -0.96
N MET A 31 6.15 -11.43 -1.80
CA MET A 31 5.06 -11.90 -2.64
C MET A 31 5.52 -12.95 -3.65
N HIS A 32 6.65 -12.73 -4.32
CA HIS A 32 7.24 -13.70 -5.25
C HIS A 32 7.65 -15.00 -4.56
N GLN A 33 8.28 -14.92 -3.38
CA GLN A 33 8.64 -16.11 -2.58
C GLN A 33 7.42 -16.95 -2.18
N LYS A 34 6.25 -16.31 -2.06
CA LYS A 34 4.98 -16.97 -1.74
C LYS A 34 4.19 -17.38 -2.98
N GLY A 35 4.75 -17.21 -4.18
CA GLY A 35 4.13 -17.62 -5.44
C GLY A 35 2.96 -16.74 -5.88
N PHE A 36 2.96 -15.46 -5.50
CA PHE A 36 2.03 -14.50 -6.07
C PHE A 36 2.55 -13.99 -7.43
N ASN A 37 1.62 -13.63 -8.32
CA ASN A 37 1.91 -12.99 -9.59
C ASN A 37 1.69 -11.47 -9.50
N GLU A 38 2.66 -10.66 -9.95
CA GLU A 38 2.45 -9.21 -10.08
C GLU A 38 1.54 -8.96 -11.29
N ILE A 39 0.43 -8.25 -11.09
CA ILE A 39 -0.45 -7.79 -12.17
C ILE A 39 -0.44 -6.27 -12.25
N ARG A 40 -0.85 -5.71 -13.39
CA ARG A 40 -0.85 -4.26 -13.65
C ARG A 40 -2.15 -3.82 -14.34
N PRO A 41 -3.25 -3.68 -13.59
CA PRO A 41 -4.49 -3.18 -14.17
C PRO A 41 -4.38 -1.71 -14.57
N SER A 42 -5.33 -1.25 -15.39
CA SER A 42 -5.41 0.15 -15.79
C SER A 42 -5.77 1.04 -14.60
N SER A 43 -5.06 2.16 -14.45
CA SER A 43 -5.46 3.25 -13.53
C SER A 43 -6.56 4.14 -14.11
N ILE A 44 -6.84 4.05 -15.42
CA ILE A 44 -7.95 4.76 -16.07
C ILE A 44 -9.12 3.78 -16.20
N VAL A 45 -10.24 4.11 -15.57
CA VAL A 45 -11.44 3.27 -15.49
C VAL A 45 -12.68 4.01 -15.98
N ALA A 46 -13.62 3.28 -16.58
CA ALA A 46 -14.85 3.88 -17.11
C ALA A 46 -15.83 4.30 -15.99
N GLU A 47 -15.84 3.57 -14.88
CA GLU A 47 -16.76 3.81 -13.76
C GLU A 47 -16.03 3.68 -12.41
N ALA A 48 -16.63 4.27 -11.39
CA ALA A 48 -16.21 4.13 -10.00
C ALA A 48 -16.28 2.67 -9.56
N THR A 49 -15.23 2.16 -8.93
CA THR A 49 -15.25 0.82 -8.31
C THR A 49 -15.93 0.81 -6.95
N GLU A 50 -16.00 1.96 -6.28
CA GLU A 50 -16.55 2.13 -4.93
C GLU A 50 -17.53 3.32 -4.90
N GLY A 51 -18.75 3.09 -4.43
CA GLY A 51 -19.82 4.09 -4.43
C GLY A 51 -19.59 5.20 -3.40
N GLY A 52 -19.82 6.45 -3.79
CA GLY A 52 -19.92 7.59 -2.87
C GLY A 52 -18.63 8.37 -2.59
N ALA A 53 -17.50 8.00 -3.19
CA ALA A 53 -16.24 8.73 -3.04
C ALA A 53 -16.01 9.73 -4.18
N GLU A 54 -15.31 10.84 -3.90
CA GLU A 54 -14.91 11.80 -4.94
C GLU A 54 -13.81 11.19 -5.83
N LEU A 55 -14.00 11.28 -7.14
CA LEU A 55 -13.10 10.75 -8.17
C LEU A 55 -12.46 11.88 -8.97
N PHE A 56 -11.23 11.65 -9.42
CA PHE A 56 -10.65 12.49 -10.47
C PHE A 56 -11.23 12.08 -11.82
N GLU A 57 -12.10 12.93 -12.38
CA GLU A 57 -12.56 12.81 -13.76
C GLU A 57 -11.42 13.20 -14.71
N VAL A 58 -11.20 12.39 -15.74
CA VAL A 58 -10.26 12.65 -16.83
C VAL A 58 -10.99 12.53 -18.16
N LYS A 59 -10.64 13.41 -19.11
CA LYS A 59 -11.13 13.31 -20.48
C LYS A 59 -10.40 12.17 -21.18
N TYR A 60 -11.14 11.18 -21.67
CA TYR A 60 -10.62 10.04 -22.41
C TYR A 60 -11.18 10.06 -23.83
N PHE A 61 -10.52 10.82 -24.70
CA PHE A 61 -11.01 11.14 -26.05
C PHE A 61 -12.40 11.81 -26.02
N GLU A 62 -13.39 11.21 -26.67
CA GLU A 62 -14.78 11.65 -26.66
C GLU A 62 -15.53 11.25 -25.39
N GLU A 63 -14.96 10.33 -24.60
CA GLU A 63 -15.57 9.76 -23.40
C GLU A 63 -15.03 10.40 -22.10
N LYS A 64 -15.78 10.17 -21.02
CA LYS A 64 -15.32 10.44 -19.66
C LYS A 64 -14.73 9.16 -19.07
N ALA A 65 -13.65 9.31 -18.32
CA ALA A 65 -13.09 8.25 -17.50
C ALA A 65 -12.65 8.81 -16.14
N PHE A 66 -12.22 7.92 -15.26
CA PHE A 66 -11.83 8.26 -13.91
C PHE A 66 -10.49 7.63 -13.57
N LEU A 67 -9.76 8.25 -12.66
CA LEU A 67 -8.59 7.61 -12.05
C LEU A 67 -9.04 6.66 -10.93
N ALA A 68 -8.52 5.44 -10.95
CA ALA A 68 -8.88 4.39 -9.99
C ALA A 68 -8.42 4.74 -8.57
N GLN A 69 -9.33 4.61 -7.60
CA GLN A 69 -9.04 4.79 -6.17
C GLN A 69 -8.49 3.54 -5.51
N SER A 70 -8.84 2.38 -6.08
CA SER A 70 -8.41 1.07 -5.64
C SER A 70 -8.51 0.11 -6.82
N PRO A 71 -7.54 -0.80 -7.00
CA PRO A 71 -7.59 -1.84 -8.01
C PRO A 71 -8.46 -3.05 -7.60
N GLN A 72 -9.37 -2.89 -6.63
CA GLN A 72 -10.13 -3.99 -5.99
C GLN A 72 -10.83 -4.92 -6.99
N LEU A 73 -11.58 -4.37 -7.95
CA LEU A 73 -12.29 -5.18 -8.94
C LEU A 73 -11.33 -6.02 -9.78
N TYR A 74 -10.20 -5.44 -10.20
CA TYR A 74 -9.25 -6.12 -11.09
C TYR A 74 -8.52 -7.28 -10.42
N LYS A 75 -8.13 -7.14 -9.15
CA LYS A 75 -7.48 -8.24 -8.42
C LYS A 75 -8.45 -9.40 -8.16
N GLN A 76 -9.72 -9.11 -7.86
CA GLN A 76 -10.76 -10.14 -7.74
C GLN A 76 -11.00 -10.85 -9.07
N LEU A 77 -11.11 -10.11 -10.17
CA LEU A 77 -11.26 -10.71 -11.51
C LEU A 77 -10.06 -11.56 -11.90
N ALA A 78 -8.83 -11.17 -11.53
CA ALA A 78 -7.64 -11.95 -11.81
C ALA A 78 -7.64 -13.29 -11.07
N VAL A 79 -8.04 -13.30 -9.79
CA VAL A 79 -8.21 -14.53 -9.01
C VAL A 79 -9.32 -15.41 -9.59
N ILE A 80 -10.49 -14.84 -9.92
CA ILE A 80 -11.58 -15.56 -10.60
C ILE A 80 -11.12 -16.14 -11.94
N GLY A 81 -10.24 -15.42 -12.64
CA GLY A 81 -9.63 -15.84 -13.91
C GLY A 81 -8.57 -16.95 -13.78
N GLY A 82 -8.30 -17.45 -12.57
CA GLY A 82 -7.39 -18.56 -12.31
C GLY A 82 -5.98 -18.15 -11.85
N LEU A 83 -5.73 -16.86 -11.61
CA LEU A 83 -4.51 -16.42 -10.93
C LEU A 83 -4.74 -16.45 -9.42
N ASP A 84 -4.71 -17.63 -8.82
CA ASP A 84 -5.07 -17.88 -7.40
C ASP A 84 -4.44 -16.90 -6.40
N LYS A 85 -3.27 -16.33 -6.69
CA LYS A 85 -2.60 -15.32 -5.86
C LYS A 85 -2.01 -14.22 -6.73
N VAL A 86 -2.44 -12.99 -6.49
CA VAL A 86 -1.97 -11.80 -7.22
C VAL A 86 -1.61 -10.67 -6.28
N PHE A 87 -0.65 -9.86 -6.69
CA PHE A 87 -0.30 -8.63 -6.00
C PHE A 87 -0.09 -7.49 -6.98
N MET A 88 -0.12 -6.26 -6.47
CA MET A 88 0.10 -5.04 -7.24
C MET A 88 0.89 -4.03 -6.42
N VAL A 89 1.70 -3.24 -7.10
CA VAL A 89 2.35 -2.04 -6.55
C VAL A 89 2.17 -0.92 -7.57
N MET A 90 1.17 -0.07 -7.35
CA MET A 90 0.73 0.90 -8.35
C MET A 90 0.17 2.17 -7.71
N PRO A 91 0.17 3.32 -8.43
CA PRO A 91 -0.48 4.53 -7.95
C PRO A 91 -2.01 4.34 -7.93
N VAL A 92 -2.62 4.86 -6.89
CA VAL A 92 -4.07 5.05 -6.77
C VAL A 92 -4.37 6.49 -6.40
N TYR A 93 -5.57 6.94 -6.75
CA TYR A 93 -5.92 8.35 -6.72
C TYR A 93 -7.19 8.57 -5.92
N ARG A 94 -7.16 9.45 -4.92
CA ARG A 94 -8.32 9.77 -4.08
C ARG A 94 -8.58 11.27 -4.17
N ALA A 95 -9.75 11.70 -4.66
CA ALA A 95 -10.09 13.11 -4.74
C ALA A 95 -10.66 13.64 -3.42
N GLU A 96 -10.07 13.22 -2.30
CA GLU A 96 -10.46 13.70 -0.98
C GLU A 96 -10.15 15.19 -0.86
N LYS A 97 -11.12 15.93 -0.31
CA LYS A 97 -10.96 17.37 0.02
C LYS A 97 -10.41 17.54 1.44
N SER A 98 -9.45 16.71 1.81
CA SER A 98 -8.69 16.79 3.05
C SER A 98 -7.32 17.41 2.76
N ASN A 99 -6.82 18.23 3.69
CA ASN A 99 -5.45 18.75 3.65
C ASN A 99 -4.88 18.64 5.06
N ASP A 100 -4.68 17.39 5.49
CA ASP A 100 -4.07 17.04 6.77
C ASP A 100 -2.74 16.31 6.55
N THR A 101 -2.16 15.80 7.63
CA THR A 101 -0.84 15.15 7.60
C THR A 101 -0.89 13.66 7.21
N TYR A 102 -2.08 13.10 7.02
CA TYR A 102 -2.29 11.66 6.81
C TYR A 102 -2.80 11.34 5.40
N HIS A 103 -3.51 12.27 4.76
CA HIS A 103 -4.13 12.06 3.46
C HIS A 103 -3.35 12.75 2.32
N ILE A 104 -3.16 12.02 1.22
CA ILE A 104 -2.58 12.52 -0.03
C ILE A 104 -3.41 11.97 -1.19
N ASN A 105 -3.61 12.77 -2.22
CA ASN A 105 -4.54 12.46 -3.31
C ASN A 105 -3.97 11.47 -4.35
N GLU A 106 -2.68 11.19 -4.29
CA GLU A 106 -1.98 10.18 -5.09
C GLU A 106 -1.03 9.41 -4.17
N ILE A 107 -1.21 8.09 -4.08
CA ILE A 107 -0.42 7.21 -3.21
C ILE A 107 -0.02 5.95 -3.97
N THR A 108 1.16 5.40 -3.68
CA THR A 108 1.54 4.06 -4.17
C THR A 108 0.94 3.03 -3.23
N GLN A 109 -0.01 2.23 -3.72
CA GLN A 109 -0.67 1.18 -2.95
C GLN A 109 0.00 -0.17 -3.23
N MET A 110 0.16 -0.96 -2.17
CA MET A 110 0.59 -2.35 -2.23
C MET A 110 -0.63 -3.22 -1.91
N ASP A 111 -1.12 -3.94 -2.91
CA ASP A 111 -2.34 -4.75 -2.81
C ASP A 111 -2.04 -6.22 -3.02
N ILE A 112 -2.83 -7.07 -2.38
CA ILE A 112 -2.87 -8.50 -2.64
C ILE A 112 -4.33 -8.96 -2.78
N GLU A 113 -4.51 -10.09 -3.46
CA GLU A 113 -5.72 -10.90 -3.42
C GLU A 113 -5.33 -12.38 -3.44
N MET A 114 -6.03 -13.20 -2.66
CA MET A 114 -5.80 -14.63 -2.55
C MET A 114 -7.12 -15.37 -2.72
N GLY A 115 -7.17 -16.29 -3.67
CA GLY A 115 -8.23 -17.27 -3.81
C GLY A 115 -8.14 -18.34 -2.71
N PHE A 116 -9.29 -18.96 -2.41
CA PHE A 116 -9.40 -20.04 -1.42
C PHE A 116 -8.91 -19.67 0.00
N ALA A 117 -8.90 -18.38 0.32
CA ALA A 117 -8.47 -17.84 1.60
C ALA A 117 -9.66 -17.22 2.34
N ASP A 118 -9.60 -17.20 3.67
CA ASP A 118 -10.51 -16.43 4.50
C ASP A 118 -9.86 -15.13 5.04
N HIS A 119 -10.59 -14.42 5.90
CA HIS A 119 -10.09 -13.19 6.50
C HIS A 119 -8.91 -13.42 7.48
N ASN A 120 -8.80 -14.59 8.10
CA ASN A 120 -7.66 -14.93 8.95
C ASN A 120 -6.40 -15.12 8.11
N ASP A 121 -6.50 -15.85 6.99
CA ASP A 121 -5.39 -16.02 6.06
C ASP A 121 -4.88 -14.65 5.54
N ALA A 122 -5.80 -13.73 5.22
CA ALA A 122 -5.47 -12.38 4.80
C ALA A 122 -4.75 -11.57 5.89
N MET A 123 -5.23 -11.66 7.14
CA MET A 123 -4.59 -11.00 8.29
C MET A 123 -3.20 -11.59 8.59
N ASP A 124 -3.05 -12.92 8.52
CA ASP A 124 -1.77 -13.61 8.69
C ASP A 124 -0.76 -13.16 7.63
N MET A 125 -1.19 -13.11 6.36
CA MET A 125 -0.35 -12.63 5.25
C MET A 125 0.08 -11.17 5.45
N LEU A 126 -0.83 -10.30 5.88
CA LEU A 126 -0.53 -8.90 6.15
C LEU A 126 0.48 -8.75 7.29
N GLU A 127 0.25 -9.44 8.40
CA GLU A 127 1.13 -9.41 9.58
C GLU A 127 2.54 -9.90 9.23
N GLU A 128 2.65 -11.06 8.56
CA GLU A 128 3.92 -11.62 8.17
C GLU A 128 4.67 -10.68 7.21
N THR A 129 3.97 -10.13 6.22
CA THR A 129 4.54 -9.19 5.25
C THR A 129 5.05 -7.93 5.93
N LEU A 130 4.29 -7.37 6.88
CA LEU A 130 4.73 -6.21 7.66
C LEU A 130 5.99 -6.53 8.48
N LYS A 131 6.01 -7.66 9.19
CA LYS A 131 7.16 -8.11 9.98
C LYS A 131 8.40 -8.33 9.11
N ARG A 132 8.22 -8.92 7.92
CA ARG A 132 9.28 -9.12 6.92
C ARG A 132 9.87 -7.80 6.45
N ILE A 133 9.03 -6.85 6.03
CA ILE A 133 9.45 -5.52 5.57
C ILE A 133 10.25 -4.80 6.66
N ILE A 134 9.74 -4.78 7.89
CA ILE A 134 10.43 -4.15 9.02
C ILE A 134 11.77 -4.85 9.30
N GLY A 135 11.81 -6.17 9.25
CA GLY A 135 13.04 -6.95 9.39
C GLY A 135 14.09 -6.61 8.32
N ASP A 136 13.66 -6.51 7.06
CA ASP A 136 14.53 -6.16 5.94
C ASP A 136 15.04 -4.72 6.05
N ILE A 137 14.22 -3.76 6.49
CA ILE A 137 14.67 -2.39 6.77
C ILE A 137 15.75 -2.40 7.85
N LYS A 138 15.51 -3.10 8.97
CA LYS A 138 16.49 -3.17 10.07
C LYS A 138 17.82 -3.78 9.64
N LYS A 139 17.79 -4.73 8.71
CA LYS A 139 18.98 -5.40 8.19
C LYS A 139 19.72 -4.54 7.15
N ASN A 140 18.99 -3.92 6.24
CA ASN A 140 19.55 -3.33 5.02
C ASN A 140 19.72 -1.80 5.10
N ASN A 141 19.01 -1.12 6.01
CA ASN A 141 18.99 0.34 6.14
C ASN A 141 19.52 0.84 7.49
N VAL A 142 20.50 0.14 8.09
CA VAL A 142 21.07 0.50 9.41
C VAL A 142 21.54 1.95 9.43
N ARG A 143 22.27 2.36 8.38
CA ARG A 143 22.78 3.72 8.23
C ARG A 143 21.65 4.74 8.15
N GLU A 144 20.64 4.51 7.31
CA GLU A 144 19.51 5.41 7.16
C GLU A 144 18.70 5.55 8.46
N LEU A 145 18.55 4.47 9.24
CA LEU A 145 17.89 4.52 10.55
C LEU A 145 18.67 5.36 11.57
N GLU A 146 20.00 5.25 11.58
CA GLU A 146 20.88 6.09 12.41
C GLU A 146 20.81 7.57 12.00
N GLU A 147 20.86 7.85 10.70
CA GLU A 147 20.76 9.20 10.13
C GLU A 147 19.42 9.89 10.47
N LEU A 148 18.35 9.09 10.62
CA LEU A 148 17.02 9.56 11.03
C LEU A 148 16.82 9.56 12.55
N ASN A 149 17.76 9.01 13.32
CA ASN A 149 17.64 8.80 14.78
C ASN A 149 16.35 8.03 15.15
N VAL A 150 16.03 6.97 14.39
CA VAL A 150 14.84 6.14 14.59
C VAL A 150 15.25 4.74 15.04
N LYS A 151 14.75 4.32 16.19
CA LYS A 151 14.84 2.93 16.64
C LYS A 151 13.60 2.17 16.15
N LEU A 152 13.78 1.32 15.15
CA LEU A 152 12.70 0.52 14.59
C LEU A 152 12.56 -0.82 15.33
N GLU A 153 11.37 -1.12 15.81
CA GLU A 153 11.02 -2.38 16.47
C GLU A 153 9.97 -3.13 15.64
N VAL A 154 10.08 -4.46 15.61
CA VAL A 154 9.09 -5.30 14.93
C VAL A 154 7.90 -5.40 15.88
N PRO A 155 6.71 -4.91 15.50
CA PRO A 155 5.56 -4.91 16.38
C PRO A 155 5.04 -6.32 16.60
N ASP A 156 4.51 -6.56 17.80
CA ASP A 156 3.62 -7.68 18.05
C ASP A 156 2.19 -7.24 17.73
N VAL A 157 1.55 -7.91 16.77
CA VAL A 157 0.24 -7.51 16.26
C VAL A 157 -0.83 -8.20 17.08
N LYS A 158 -1.63 -7.41 17.80
CA LYS A 158 -2.78 -7.91 18.55
C LYS A 158 -4.02 -7.87 17.67
N ARG A 159 -4.75 -8.99 17.61
CA ARG A 159 -6.09 -9.04 17.03
C ARG A 159 -7.09 -8.62 18.08
N VAL A 160 -7.89 -7.62 17.76
CA VAL A 160 -8.94 -7.08 18.62
C VAL A 160 -10.21 -7.04 17.79
N SER A 161 -11.27 -7.65 18.30
CA SER A 161 -12.58 -7.57 17.66
C SER A 161 -13.13 -6.15 17.75
N TYR A 162 -14.08 -5.82 16.87
CA TYR A 162 -14.73 -4.52 16.91
C TYR A 162 -15.42 -4.25 18.25
N GLU A 163 -16.04 -5.28 18.85
CA GLU A 163 -16.72 -5.17 20.14
C GLU A 163 -15.75 -4.82 21.26
N GLU A 164 -14.63 -5.55 21.36
CA GLU A 164 -13.57 -5.26 22.34
C GLU A 164 -12.98 -3.86 22.16
N ALA A 165 -12.78 -3.42 20.92
CA ALA A 165 -12.30 -2.07 20.63
C ALA A 165 -13.28 -1.00 21.14
N VAL A 166 -14.58 -1.16 20.89
CA VAL A 166 -15.62 -0.26 21.39
C VAL A 166 -15.68 -0.24 22.92
N GLU A 167 -15.52 -1.39 23.56
CA GLU A 167 -15.48 -1.47 25.02
C GLU A 167 -14.25 -0.75 25.60
N SER A 168 -13.08 -0.91 24.98
CA SER A 168 -11.85 -0.26 25.43
C SER A 168 -11.90 1.27 25.39
N LEU A 169 -12.69 1.85 24.48
CA LEU A 169 -12.89 3.30 24.36
C LEU A 169 -13.87 3.89 25.38
N LYS A 170 -14.67 3.03 26.03
CA LYS A 170 -15.62 3.46 27.07
C LYS A 170 -15.00 3.50 28.48
N ALA A 171 -13.83 2.90 28.65
CA ALA A 171 -13.06 2.90 29.90
C ALA A 171 -12.26 4.20 30.05
#